data_AF-A0A1F6AZV8-F1
#
_entry.id   AF-A0A1F6AZV8-F1
#
_cell.length_a   1.000
_cell.length_b   1.000
_cell.length_c   1.000
_cell.angle_alpha   90.00
_cell.angle_beta   90.00
_cell.angle_gamma   90.00
#
_symmetry.space_group_name_H-M   'P 1'
#
loop_
_entity.id
_entity.type
_entity.pdbx_description
1 polymer ?
#
loop_
_entity_poly.entity_id
_entity_poly.type
_entity_poly.pdbx_seq_one_letter_code
_entity_poly.pdbx_strand_id
1 'polypeptide(L)'
;MLGSLFYSDIAGFEPCKLCWYQRIVMYPMVLLLGLAIAKTDKKNIIDYCLGLSGIGAIIATYHYWLQRGGNEFIPCSTVGYSVSCAKTFDMSYGYITIPFMALTAFLLIFSAMMLSRSYQRN
;
A
#
# COMPACT_ATOMS: atom_id res chain seq x y z
N MET A 1 4.47 -0.84 8.02
CA MET A 1 3.47 -0.13 8.84
C MET A 1 4.10 0.94 9.72
N LEU A 2 5.08 0.59 10.57
CA LEU A 2 5.70 1.55 11.48
C LEU A 2 6.41 2.73 10.78
N GLY A 3 7.01 2.50 9.61
CA GLY A 3 7.69 3.57 8.86
C GLY A 3 6.79 4.71 8.40
N SER A 4 5.52 4.45 8.05
CA SER A 4 4.59 5.52 7.67
C SER A 4 4.07 6.29 8.88
N LEU A 5 3.91 5.60 10.02
CA LEU A 5 3.54 6.23 11.29
C LEU A 5 4.69 7.10 11.84
N PHE A 6 5.93 6.61 11.77
CA PHE A 6 7.13 7.34 12.17
C PHE A 6 7.32 8.62 11.33
N TYR A 7 7.04 8.54 10.03
CA TYR A 7 7.09 9.72 9.16
C TYR A 7 6.00 10.75 9.45
N SER A 8 4.79 10.32 9.85
CA SER A 8 3.72 11.25 10.22
C SER A 8 3.87 11.84 11.63
N ASP A 9 4.30 11.06 12.61
CA ASP A 9 4.28 11.45 14.03
C ASP A 9 5.61 12.07 14.49
N ILE A 10 6.75 11.54 14.00
CA ILE A 10 8.09 12.00 14.40
C ILE A 10 8.70 12.97 13.38
N ALA A 11 8.43 12.78 12.09
CA ALA A 11 9.00 13.63 11.04
C ALA A 11 8.06 14.76 10.54
N GLY A 12 6.85 14.86 11.10
CA GLY A 12 5.91 15.97 10.83
C GLY A 12 5.29 15.96 9.43
N PHE A 13 5.34 14.83 8.71
CA PHE A 13 4.76 14.71 7.38
C PHE A 13 3.27 14.35 7.45
N GLU A 14 2.42 15.35 7.27
CA GLU A 14 0.97 15.19 7.18
C GLU A 14 0.60 14.21 6.05
N PRO A 15 -0.11 13.10 6.34
CA PRO A 15 -0.43 12.09 5.33
C PRO A 15 -1.55 12.56 4.40
N CYS A 16 -1.39 12.27 3.12
CA CYS A 16 -2.42 12.50 2.10
C CYS A 16 -3.59 11.51 2.22
N LYS A 17 -4.78 11.84 1.69
CA LYS A 17 -5.94 10.92 1.71
C LYS A 17 -5.65 9.58 1.02
N LEU A 18 -4.97 9.61 -0.13
CA LEU A 18 -4.54 8.40 -0.85
C LEU A 18 -3.60 7.52 -0.02
N CYS A 19 -2.69 8.15 0.72
CA CYS A 19 -1.77 7.50 1.64
C CYS A 19 -2.54 6.78 2.77
N TRP A 20 -3.63 7.39 3.24
CA TRP A 20 -4.50 6.81 4.25
C TRP A 20 -5.29 5.61 3.71
N TYR A 21 -5.81 5.70 2.48
CA TYR A 21 -6.43 4.55 1.80
C TYR A 21 -5.45 3.38 1.64
N GLN A 22 -4.19 3.65 1.28
CA GLN A 22 -3.16 2.61 1.26
C GLN A 22 -3.00 1.95 2.63
N ARG A 23 -2.99 2.72 3.73
CA ARG A 23 -2.91 2.15 5.10
C ARG A 23 -4.13 1.28 5.45
N ILE A 24 -5.35 1.71 5.12
CA ILE A 24 -6.56 0.92 5.38
C ILE A 24 -6.52 -0.43 4.67
N VAL A 25 -6.02 -0.48 3.43
CA VAL A 25 -5.91 -1.75 2.68
C VAL A 25 -4.83 -2.65 3.28
N MET A 26 -3.77 -2.05 3.82
CA MET A 26 -2.55 -2.75 4.17
C MET A 26 -2.56 -3.27 5.62
N TYR A 27 -3.30 -2.66 6.56
CA TYR A 27 -3.45 -3.18 7.93
C TYR A 27 -4.17 -4.54 8.03
N PRO A 28 -5.34 -4.75 7.38
CA PRO A 28 -6.03 -6.04 7.40
C PRO A 28 -5.17 -7.13 6.76
N MET A 29 -4.36 -6.77 5.77
CA MET A 29 -3.49 -7.70 5.07
C MET A 29 -2.44 -8.33 5.98
N VAL A 30 -1.86 -7.56 6.91
CA VAL A 30 -0.90 -8.08 7.91
C VAL A 30 -1.58 -9.08 8.84
N LEU A 31 -2.82 -8.78 9.26
CA LEU A 31 -3.60 -9.70 10.10
C LEU A 31 -3.95 -10.99 9.36
N LEU A 32 -4.38 -10.89 8.09
CA LEU A 32 -4.70 -12.05 7.26
C LEU A 32 -3.47 -12.92 7.00
N LEU A 33 -2.31 -12.32 6.73
CA LEU A 33 -1.05 -13.07 6.58
C LEU A 33 -0.64 -13.76 7.89
N GLY A 34 -0.76 -13.08 9.03
CA GLY A 34 -0.51 -13.70 10.34
C GLY A 34 -1.44 -14.89 10.61
N LEU A 35 -2.72 -14.76 10.26
CA LEU A 35 -3.69 -15.84 10.36
C LEU A 35 -3.42 -16.99 9.38
N ALA A 36 -2.95 -16.70 8.16
CA ALA A 36 -2.58 -17.70 7.17
C ALA A 36 -1.40 -18.58 7.62
N ILE A 37 -0.49 -18.03 8.44
CA ILE A 37 0.62 -18.78 9.04
C ILE A 37 0.11 -19.67 10.17
N ALA A 38 -0.83 -19.18 10.98
CA ALA A 38 -1.33 -19.88 12.17
C ALA A 38 -2.41 -20.95 11.89
N LYS A 39 -3.20 -20.81 10.82
CA LYS A 39 -4.30 -21.73 10.47
C LYS A 39 -3.97 -22.67 9.32
N THR A 40 -4.58 -23.86 9.35
CA THR A 40 -4.48 -24.89 8.31
C THR A 40 -5.28 -24.54 7.05
N ASP A 41 -6.33 -23.71 7.15
CA ASP A 41 -7.20 -23.28 6.03
C ASP A 41 -6.56 -22.18 5.17
N LYS A 42 -5.36 -22.44 4.66
CA LYS A 42 -4.52 -21.46 3.95
C LYS A 42 -5.15 -20.97 2.64
N LYS A 43 -5.91 -21.83 1.96
CA LYS A 43 -6.40 -21.59 0.60
C LYS A 43 -7.35 -20.38 0.52
N ASN A 44 -8.33 -20.30 1.41
CA ASN A 44 -9.30 -19.20 1.43
C ASN A 44 -8.63 -17.87 1.79
N ILE A 45 -7.70 -17.89 2.76
CA ILE A 45 -7.01 -16.69 3.23
C ILE A 45 -6.08 -16.13 2.14
N ILE A 46 -5.41 -17.00 1.37
CA ILE A 46 -4.57 -16.61 0.24
C ILE A 46 -5.37 -15.87 -0.84
N ASP A 47 -6.59 -16.33 -1.16
CA ASP A 47 -7.44 -15.68 -2.17
C ASP A 47 -7.90 -14.28 -1.72
N TYR A 48 -8.21 -14.09 -0.43
CA TYR A 48 -8.50 -12.75 0.13
C TYR A 48 -7.27 -11.84 0.08
N CYS A 49 -6.09 -12.35 0.44
CA CYS A 49 -4.84 -11.60 0.37
C CYS A 49 -4.50 -11.19 -1.07
N LEU A 50 -4.75 -12.05 -2.07
CA LEU A 50 -4.56 -11.72 -3.49
C LEU A 50 -5.47 -10.59 -3.95
N GLY A 51 -6.75 -10.61 -3.58
CA GLY A 51 -7.69 -9.54 -3.90
C GLY A 51 -7.27 -8.19 -3.28
N LEU A 52 -6.95 -8.21 -1.99
CA LEU A 52 -6.51 -7.01 -1.24
C LEU A 52 -5.19 -6.43 -1.76
N SER A 53 -4.20 -7.27 -2.09
CA SER A 53 -2.94 -6.78 -2.70
C SER A 53 -3.15 -6.18 -4.08
N GLY A 54 -4.04 -6.75 -4.90
CA GLY A 54 -4.40 -6.18 -6.19
C GLY A 54 -4.97 -4.76 -6.05
N ILE A 55 -5.92 -4.58 -5.13
CA ILE A 55 -6.50 -3.25 -4.86
C ILE A 55 -5.43 -2.28 -4.34
N GLY A 56 -4.58 -2.71 -3.42
CA GLY A 56 -3.47 -1.90 -2.90
C GLY A 56 -2.48 -1.47 -3.97
N ALA A 57 -2.14 -2.37 -4.91
CA ALA A 57 -1.27 -2.09 -6.04
C ALA A 57 -1.87 -1.07 -7.01
N ILE A 58 -3.18 -1.15 -7.30
CA ILE A 58 -3.88 -0.17 -8.14
C ILE A 58 -3.83 1.22 -7.51
N ILE A 59 -4.15 1.33 -6.21
CA ILE A 59 -4.11 2.60 -5.48
C ILE A 59 -2.69 3.18 -5.45
N ALA A 60 -1.67 2.34 -5.24
CA ALA A 60 -0.28 2.76 -5.25
C ALA A 60 0.21 3.23 -6.62
N THR A 61 -0.24 2.57 -7.68
CA THR A 61 0.07 2.95 -9.07
C THR A 61 -0.56 4.30 -9.40
N TYR A 62 -1.83 4.50 -9.04
CA TYR A 62 -2.51 5.78 -9.21
C TYR A 62 -1.81 6.91 -8.45
N HIS A 63 -1.42 6.66 -7.20
CA HIS A 63 -0.72 7.65 -6.39
C HIS A 63 0.67 8.00 -6.95
N TYR A 64 1.41 7.01 -7.45
CA TYR A 64 2.69 7.24 -8.14
C TYR A 64 2.51 8.06 -9.42
N TRP A 65 1.46 7.78 -10.21
CA TRP A 65 1.15 8.54 -11.42
C TRP A 65 0.79 10.00 -11.11
N LEU A 66 0.01 10.24 -10.06
CA LEU A 66 -0.36 11.57 -9.59
C LEU A 66 0.88 12.40 -9.17
N GLN A 67 1.83 11.77 -8.45
CA GLN A 67 3.11 12.42 -8.07
C GLN A 67 3.99 12.79 -9.26
N ARG A 68 3.80 12.14 -10.42
CA ARG A 68 4.63 12.32 -11.63
C ARG A 68 4.02 13.34 -12.61
N GLY A 69 3.04 14.13 -12.16
CA GLY A 69 2.36 15.16 -12.96
C GLY A 69 1.07 14.69 -13.65
N GLY A 70 0.52 13.54 -13.23
CA GLY A 70 -0.81 13.11 -13.68
C GLY A 70 -1.92 14.05 -13.21
N ASN A 71 -2.96 14.21 -14.01
CA ASN A 71 -4.13 15.00 -13.63
C ASN A 71 -4.94 14.30 -12.53
N GLU A 72 -5.46 15.07 -11.58
CA GLU A 72 -6.34 14.57 -10.53
C GLU A 72 -7.70 14.12 -11.10
N PHE A 73 -7.81 12.84 -11.47
CA PHE A 73 -9.11 12.24 -11.83
C PHE A 73 -10.09 12.16 -10.64
N ILE A 74 -9.57 12.12 -9.42
CA ILE A 74 -10.34 12.12 -8.17
C ILE A 74 -9.92 13.40 -7.45
N PRO A 75 -10.87 14.29 -7.07
CA PRO A 75 -10.52 15.51 -6.36
C PRO A 75 -9.84 15.14 -5.04
N CYS A 76 -8.51 15.25 -5.00
CA CYS A 76 -7.72 15.05 -3.79
C CYS A 76 -7.68 16.39 -3.05
N SER A 77 -8.87 16.95 -2.80
CA SER A 77 -9.03 18.24 -2.13
C SER A 77 -8.44 18.13 -0.73
N THR A 78 -7.53 19.04 -0.41
CA THR A 78 -7.07 19.36 0.93
C THR A 78 -8.28 19.72 1.78
N VAL A 79 -8.80 18.76 2.55
CA VAL A 79 -9.92 19.00 3.47
C VAL A 79 -9.40 18.66 4.86
N GLY A 80 -9.22 19.67 5.70
CA GLY A 80 -8.61 19.55 7.04
C GLY A 80 -7.07 19.51 7.01
N TYR A 81 -6.45 18.77 7.94
CA TYR A 81 -5.00 18.55 8.12
C TYR A 81 -4.33 17.69 7.01
N SER A 82 -4.85 17.71 5.78
CA SER A 82 -4.34 16.88 4.69
C SER A 82 -3.67 17.71 3.61
N VAL A 83 -2.38 17.46 3.36
CA VAL A 83 -1.61 18.06 2.27
C VAL A 83 -2.03 17.50 0.91
N SER A 84 -1.70 18.25 -0.16
CA SER A 84 -1.95 17.81 -1.53
C SER A 84 -1.29 16.47 -1.83
N CYS A 85 -2.06 15.55 -2.41
CA CYS A 85 -1.61 14.22 -2.83
C CYS A 85 -0.59 14.27 -3.98
N ALA A 86 -0.45 15.42 -4.65
CA ALA A 86 0.54 15.67 -5.70
C ALA A 86 1.91 16.10 -5.15
N LYS A 87 2.01 16.39 -3.84
CA LYS A 87 3.29 16.79 -3.23
C LYS A 87 4.19 15.56 -3.15
N THR A 88 5.35 15.63 -3.81
CA THR A 88 6.39 14.61 -3.68
C THR A 88 7.14 14.82 -2.37
N PHE A 89 7.20 13.75 -1.58
CA PHE A 89 8.03 13.68 -0.39
C PHE A 89 9.18 12.73 -0.69
N ASP A 90 10.33 13.32 -0.99
CA ASP A 90 11.51 12.63 -1.47
C ASP A 90 12.39 12.29 -0.25
N MET A 91 12.46 11.02 0.10
CA MET A 91 13.36 10.57 1.16
C MET A 91 14.70 10.21 0.50
N SER A 92 15.59 11.20 0.46
CA SER A 92 17.05 11.04 0.32
C SER A 92 17.63 10.41 -0.97
N TYR A 93 16.83 10.08 -2.01
CA TYR A 93 17.37 9.52 -3.26
C TYR A 93 16.72 10.03 -4.57
N GLY A 94 15.84 11.04 -4.54
CA GLY A 94 15.25 11.68 -5.73
C GLY A 94 14.34 10.80 -6.61
N TYR A 95 14.27 9.49 -6.37
CA TYR A 95 13.51 8.51 -7.16
C TYR A 95 12.61 7.59 -6.32
N ILE A 96 12.91 7.43 -5.02
CA ILE A 96 12.15 6.57 -4.11
C ILE A 96 11.09 7.42 -3.40
N THR A 97 9.86 7.36 -3.90
CA THR A 97 8.71 7.97 -3.24
C THR A 97 7.97 6.95 -2.37
N ILE A 98 7.25 7.44 -1.37
CA ILE A 98 6.40 6.63 -0.48
C ILE A 98 5.47 5.68 -1.27
N PRO A 99 4.73 6.11 -2.32
CA PRO A 99 3.89 5.20 -3.08
C PRO A 99 4.65 4.15 -3.87
N PHE A 100 5.89 4.43 -4.32
CA PHE A 100 6.72 3.43 -4.98
C PHE A 100 7.13 2.31 -4.03
N MET A 101 7.50 2.65 -2.79
CA MET A 101 7.76 1.66 -1.74
C MET A 101 6.51 0.85 -1.38
N ALA A 102 5.34 1.48 -1.34
CA ALA A 102 4.09 0.77 -1.12
C ALA A 102 3.76 -0.19 -2.27
N LEU A 103 3.96 0.26 -3.52
CA LEU A 103 3.73 -0.56 -4.72
C LEU A 103 4.61 -1.81 -4.73
N THR A 104 5.91 -1.65 -4.48
CA THR A 104 6.84 -2.79 -4.40
C THR A 104 6.45 -3.76 -3.30
N ALA A 105 6.03 -3.26 -2.12
CA ALA A 105 5.53 -4.12 -1.05
C ALA A 105 4.27 -4.91 -1.47
N PHE A 106 3.27 -4.28 -2.10
CA PHE A 106 2.07 -4.98 -2.57
C PHE A 106 2.38 -6.03 -3.64
N LEU A 107 3.29 -5.73 -4.58
CA LEU A 107 3.73 -6.66 -5.62
C LEU A 107 4.49 -7.87 -5.03
N LEU A 108 5.34 -7.63 -4.04
CA LEU A 108 6.05 -8.70 -3.32
C LEU A 108 5.06 -9.62 -2.60
N ILE A 109 4.05 -9.06 -1.92
CA ILE A 109 3.05 -9.90 -1.25
C ILE A 109 2.18 -10.63 -2.27
N PHE A 110 1.77 -9.98 -3.37
CA PHE A 110 0.99 -10.60 -4.44
C PHE A 110 1.74 -11.80 -5.05
N SER A 111 3.02 -11.62 -5.40
CA SER A 111 3.86 -12.70 -5.94
C SER A 111 4.09 -13.84 -4.94
N ALA A 112 4.36 -13.52 -3.68
CA ALA A 112 4.49 -14.52 -2.62
C ALA A 112 3.21 -15.34 -2.42
N MET A 113 2.04 -14.69 -2.45
CA MET A 113 0.74 -15.36 -2.36
C MET A 113 0.46 -16.23 -3.58
N MET A 114 0.79 -15.78 -4.79
CA MET A 114 0.70 -16.61 -6.01
C MET A 114 1.57 -17.86 -5.92
N LEU A 115 2.82 -17.74 -5.46
CA LEU A 115 3.71 -18.88 -5.27
C LEU A 115 3.17 -19.86 -4.22
N SER A 116 2.68 -19.35 -3.09
CA SER A 116 2.06 -20.19 -2.05
C SER A 116 0.80 -20.90 -2.56
N ARG A 117 0.01 -20.25 -3.42
CA ARG A 117 -1.17 -20.86 -4.05
C ARG A 117 -0.78 -22.00 -5.00
N SER A 118 0.28 -21.81 -5.79
CA SER A 118 0.82 -22.84 -6.68
C SER A 118 1.39 -24.03 -5.91
N TYR A 119 2.09 -23.77 -4.79
CA TYR A 119 2.61 -24.82 -3.93
C TYR A 119 1.50 -25.66 -3.26
N GLN A 120 0.40 -25.04 -2.84
CA GLN A 120 -0.74 -25.74 -2.25
C GLN A 120 -1.61 -26.49 -3.29
N ARG A 121 -1.37 -26.29 -4.59
CA ARG A 121 -2.10 -26.95 -5.68
C ARG A 121 -1.38 -28.20 -6.21
N ASN A 122 -0.11 -28.39 -5.86
CA ASN A 122 0.74 -29.50 -6.27
C ASN A 122 0.87 -30.54 -5.15
#